data_AF-A0A972Y7R6-F1
#
_entry.id   AF-A0A972Y7R6-F1
#
_cell.length_a   1.000
_cell.length_b   1.000
_cell.length_c   1.000
_cell.angle_alpha   90.00
_cell.angle_beta   90.00
_cell.angle_gamma   90.00
#
_symmetry.space_group_name_H-M   'P 1'
#
loop_
_entity.id
_entity.type
_entity.pdbx_description
1 polymer ?
#
loop_
_entity_poly.entity_id
_entity_poly.type
_entity_poly.pdbx_seq_one_letter_code
_entity_poly.pdbx_strand_id
1 'polypeptide(L)'
;MKKRINFNRLKNGALHQVFLLNLNLSHILDELRNHITENRLQSAISKFGSLNFDSSERIEKIEQEFLNDTLIDLNENNDNLLEELDQEEKNWIKERIKSEIKKTINATNKN
;
A
#
# COMPACT_ATOMS: atom_id res chain seq x y z
N MET A 1 -30.02 28.54 0.75
CA MET A 1 -28.96 28.93 1.71
C MET A 1 -27.95 27.79 1.84
N LYS A 2 -26.76 27.88 1.20
CA LYS A 2 -25.67 26.91 1.41
C LYS A 2 -24.99 27.25 2.75
N LYS A 3 -25.06 26.36 3.74
CA LYS A 3 -24.26 26.47 4.97
C LYS A 3 -22.78 26.41 4.57
N ARG A 4 -22.10 27.56 4.54
CA ARG A 4 -20.65 27.61 4.41
C ARG A 4 -20.06 27.08 5.71
N ILE A 5 -19.42 25.92 5.65
CA ILE A 5 -18.63 25.39 6.77
C ILE A 5 -17.48 26.36 6.99
N ASN A 6 -17.41 26.92 8.20
CA ASN A 6 -16.39 27.89 8.58
C ASN A 6 -15.14 27.15 9.05
N PHE A 7 -14.20 26.91 8.12
CA PHE A 7 -12.97 26.12 8.34
C PHE A 7 -12.05 26.67 9.45
N ASN A 8 -12.24 27.93 9.88
CA ASN A 8 -11.45 28.52 10.96
C ASN A 8 -11.77 27.97 12.36
N ARG A 9 -12.89 27.24 12.55
CA ARG A 9 -13.22 26.58 13.84
C ARG A 9 -12.61 25.19 14.02
N LEU A 10 -12.00 24.61 12.98
CA LEU A 10 -11.37 23.28 13.04
C LEU A 10 -9.87 23.34 13.40
N LYS A 11 -9.30 24.52 13.61
CA LYS A 11 -7.85 24.71 13.89
C LYS A 11 -7.43 24.35 15.33
N ASN A 12 -8.33 23.86 16.18
CA ASN A 12 -8.03 23.54 17.57
C ASN A 12 -8.11 22.04 17.83
N GLY A 13 -6.95 21.44 18.11
CA GLY A 13 -6.80 20.17 18.82
C GLY A 13 -6.93 18.93 17.93
N ALA A 14 -5.95 18.02 18.07
CA ALA A 14 -5.89 16.60 17.67
C ALA A 14 -6.65 16.13 16.41
N LEU A 15 -7.96 16.37 16.31
CA LEU A 15 -8.81 16.04 15.18
C LEU A 15 -8.35 16.63 13.83
N HIS A 16 -7.79 17.85 13.80
CA HIS A 16 -7.26 18.40 12.54
C HIS A 16 -5.98 17.66 12.11
N GLN A 17 -5.11 17.34 13.06
CA GLN A 17 -3.89 16.59 12.78
C GLN A 17 -4.20 15.15 12.38
N VAL A 18 -5.14 14.50 13.08
CA VAL A 18 -5.67 13.18 12.73
C VAL A 18 -6.35 13.20 11.35
N PHE A 19 -7.12 14.24 11.02
CA PHE A 19 -7.75 14.36 9.71
C PHE A 19 -6.73 14.55 8.59
N LEU A 20 -5.71 15.40 8.79
CA LEU A 20 -4.63 15.61 7.83
C LEU A 20 -3.75 14.35 7.66
N LEU A 21 -3.44 13.65 8.76
CA LEU A 21 -2.76 12.34 8.73
C LEU A 21 -3.57 11.31 7.94
N ASN A 22 -4.87 11.19 8.22
CA ASN A 22 -5.75 10.29 7.47
C ASN A 22 -5.86 10.67 5.99
N LEU A 23 -5.89 11.98 5.66
CA LEU A 23 -5.93 12.43 4.27
C LEU A 23 -4.63 12.07 3.54
N ASN A 24 -3.47 12.30 4.17
CA ASN A 24 -2.18 11.92 3.63
C ASN A 24 -2.09 10.41 3.41
N LEU A 25 -2.49 9.60 4.39
CA LEU A 25 -2.52 8.15 4.26
C LEU A 25 -3.48 7.67 3.15
N SER A 26 -4.63 8.32 2.98
CA SER A 26 -5.56 7.98 1.89
C SER A 26 -4.98 8.29 0.51
N HIS A 27 -4.26 9.40 0.38
CA HIS A 27 -3.58 9.75 -0.87
C HIS A 27 -2.44 8.76 -1.16
N ILE A 28 -1.66 8.40 -0.13
CA ILE A 28 -0.63 7.36 -0.23
C ILE A 28 -1.24 6.02 -0.65
N LEU A 29 -2.43 5.66 -0.16
CA LEU A 29 -3.13 4.45 -0.57
C LEU A 29 -3.57 4.45 -2.04
N ASP A 30 -4.03 5.59 -2.55
CA ASP A 30 -4.40 5.70 -3.96
C ASP A 30 -3.17 5.64 -4.86
N GLU A 31 -2.07 6.29 -4.47
CA GLU A 31 -0.80 6.18 -5.18
C GLU A 31 -0.24 4.76 -5.12
N LEU A 32 -0.33 4.10 -3.95
CA LEU A 32 0.08 2.72 -3.74
C LEU A 32 -0.52 1.73 -4.74
N ARG A 33 -1.79 1.90 -5.10
CA ARG A 33 -2.44 1.02 -6.08
C ARG A 33 -1.82 1.12 -7.46
N ASN A 34 -1.21 2.25 -7.81
CA ASN A 34 -0.51 2.42 -9.08
C ASN A 34 0.80 1.61 -9.12
N HIS A 35 1.36 1.28 -7.95
CA HIS A 35 2.59 0.49 -7.82
C HIS A 35 2.32 -1.02 -7.75
N ILE A 36 1.11 -1.45 -7.37
CA ILE A 36 0.69 -2.87 -7.34
C ILE A 36 0.25 -3.28 -8.76
N THR A 37 1.21 -3.67 -9.59
CA THR A 37 0.97 -4.00 -11.00
C THR A 37 1.10 -5.50 -11.28
N GLU A 38 0.41 -5.98 -12.32
CA GLU A 38 0.54 -7.36 -12.80
C GLU A 38 1.97 -7.67 -13.24
N ASN A 39 2.67 -6.71 -13.85
CA ASN A 39 4.07 -6.87 -14.23
C ASN A 39 4.95 -7.23 -13.04
N ARG A 40 4.74 -6.60 -11.87
CA ARG A 40 5.49 -6.94 -10.65
C ARG A 40 5.13 -8.33 -10.13
N LEU A 41 3.85 -8.71 -10.17
CA LEU A 41 3.44 -10.07 -9.84
C LEU A 41 4.14 -11.09 -10.74
N GLN A 42 4.16 -10.87 -12.05
CA GLN A 42 4.82 -11.76 -13.00
C GLN A 42 6.33 -11.84 -12.78
N SER A 43 6.98 -10.71 -12.47
CA SER A 43 8.39 -10.68 -12.08
C SER A 43 8.66 -11.54 -10.84
N ALA A 44 7.83 -11.41 -9.80
CA ALA A 44 7.95 -12.22 -8.58
C ALA A 44 7.73 -13.72 -8.86
N ILE A 45 6.73 -14.09 -9.67
CA ILE A 45 6.48 -15.47 -10.11
C ILE A 45 7.69 -15.99 -10.91
N SER A 46 8.23 -15.21 -11.84
CA SER A 46 9.38 -15.62 -12.65
C SER A 46 10.61 -15.92 -11.79
N LYS A 47 10.75 -15.26 -10.64
CA LYS A 47 11.89 -15.42 -9.73
C LYS A 47 11.78 -16.66 -8.84
N PHE A 48 10.57 -16.99 -8.38
CA PHE A 48 10.33 -18.12 -7.44
C PHE A 48 9.66 -19.35 -8.07
N GLY A 49 9.35 -19.26 -9.35
CA GLY A 49 8.64 -20.28 -10.12
C GLY A 49 7.13 -20.09 -10.09
N SER A 50 6.43 -20.96 -10.83
CA SER A 50 4.97 -20.88 -11.01
C SER A 50 4.22 -20.74 -9.68
N LEU A 51 3.13 -19.97 -9.76
CA LEU A 51 2.24 -19.72 -8.65
C LEU A 51 1.51 -21.03 -8.31
N ASN A 52 1.95 -21.67 -7.23
CA ASN A 52 1.45 -22.96 -6.76
C ASN A 52 0.74 -22.76 -5.41
N PHE A 53 -0.58 -22.80 -5.43
CA PHE A 53 -1.42 -22.57 -4.25
C PHE A 53 -1.33 -23.68 -3.19
N ASP A 54 -0.82 -24.86 -3.54
CA ASP A 54 -0.60 -25.96 -2.60
C ASP A 54 0.71 -25.79 -1.80
N SER A 55 1.57 -24.84 -2.20
CA SER A 55 2.85 -24.56 -1.55
C SER A 55 2.80 -23.21 -0.84
N SER A 56 2.44 -23.23 0.45
CA SER A 56 2.40 -22.03 1.30
C SER A 56 3.73 -21.27 1.32
N GLU A 57 4.86 -21.99 1.38
CA GLU A 57 6.21 -21.38 1.34
C GLU A 57 6.46 -20.62 0.04
N ARG A 58 6.03 -21.15 -1.11
CA ARG A 58 6.20 -20.46 -2.40
C ARG A 58 5.34 -19.22 -2.48
N ILE A 59 4.08 -19.31 -2.07
CA ILE A 59 3.17 -18.17 -2.04
C ILE A 59 3.76 -17.08 -1.15
N GLU A 60 4.27 -17.44 0.03
CA GLU A 60 4.90 -16.48 0.94
C GLU A 60 6.12 -15.80 0.30
N LYS A 61 6.98 -16.55 -0.42
CA LYS A 61 8.11 -15.95 -1.15
C LYS A 61 7.66 -14.98 -2.24
N ILE A 62 6.63 -15.34 -3.01
CA ILE A 62 6.07 -14.47 -4.06
C ILE A 62 5.43 -13.22 -3.43
N GLU A 63 4.67 -13.37 -2.34
CA GLU A 63 4.07 -12.25 -1.60
C GLU A 63 5.13 -11.29 -1.06
N GLN A 64 6.20 -11.81 -0.47
CA GLN A 64 7.28 -10.99 0.10
C GLN A 64 8.06 -10.24 -0.97
N GLU A 65 8.39 -10.89 -2.08
CA GLU A 65 9.05 -10.22 -3.20
C GLU A 65 8.18 -9.13 -3.79
N PHE A 66 6.91 -9.43 -4.07
CA PHE A 66 6.00 -8.45 -4.62
C PHE A 66 5.78 -7.27 -3.66
N LEU A 67 5.72 -7.53 -2.36
CA LEU A 67 5.65 -6.49 -1.33
C LEU A 67 6.91 -5.60 -1.34
N ASN A 68 8.09 -6.22 -1.36
CA ASN A 68 9.36 -5.49 -1.36
C ASN A 68 9.51 -4.62 -2.60
N ASP A 69 9.24 -5.17 -3.79
CA ASP A 69 9.29 -4.42 -5.05
C ASP A 69 8.30 -3.26 -5.08
N THR A 70 7.10 -3.46 -4.52
CA THR A 70 6.09 -2.40 -4.43
C THR A 70 6.54 -1.29 -3.47
N LEU A 71 7.12 -1.66 -2.32
CA LEU A 71 7.61 -0.69 -1.33
C LEU A 71 8.80 0.10 -1.84
N ILE A 72 9.74 -0.55 -2.52
CA ILE A 72 10.90 0.12 -3.13
C ILE A 72 10.40 1.13 -4.16
N ASP A 73 9.53 0.70 -5.07
CA ASP A 73 9.00 1.58 -6.12
C ASP A 73 8.18 2.75 -5.55
N LEU A 74 7.34 2.50 -4.55
CA LEU A 74 6.62 3.57 -3.87
C LEU A 74 7.61 4.57 -3.25
N ASN A 75 8.63 4.07 -2.55
CA ASN A 75 9.59 4.93 -1.87
C ASN A 75 10.42 5.77 -2.86
N GLU A 76 10.92 5.15 -3.92
CA GLU A 76 11.74 5.81 -4.94
C GLU A 76 10.95 6.84 -5.76
N ASN A 77 9.68 6.57 -6.07
CA ASN A 77 8.85 7.50 -6.84
C ASN A 77 8.21 8.61 -5.99
N ASN A 78 8.35 8.57 -4.66
CA ASN A 78 7.78 9.55 -3.74
C ASN A 78 8.86 10.17 -2.83
N ASP A 79 10.05 10.48 -3.36
CA ASP A 79 11.12 11.20 -2.67
C ASP A 79 11.56 10.58 -1.32
N ASN A 80 11.60 9.25 -1.25
CA ASN A 80 11.85 8.49 -0.01
C ASN A 80 10.81 8.71 1.08
N LEU A 81 9.53 8.87 0.71
CA LEU A 81 8.38 9.05 1.61
C LEU A 81 8.42 8.14 2.85
N LEU A 82 8.83 6.87 2.69
CA LEU A 82 8.86 5.96 3.84
C LEU A 82 9.86 6.41 4.90
N GLU A 83 10.93 7.13 4.57
CA GLU A 83 11.89 7.64 5.57
C GLU A 83 11.25 8.67 6.50
N GLU A 84 10.26 9.42 6.03
CA GLU A 84 9.56 10.46 6.81
C GLU A 84 8.50 9.90 7.74
N LEU A 85 8.08 8.66 7.54
CA LEU A 85 7.04 7.99 8.33
C LEU A 85 7.59 7.33 9.58
N ASP A 86 6.79 7.34 10.65
CA ASP A 86 7.12 6.58 11.85
C ASP A 86 6.90 5.07 11.66
N GLN A 87 7.29 4.27 12.65
CA GLN A 87 7.20 2.82 12.56
C GLN A 87 5.76 2.30 12.51
N GLU A 88 4.82 2.99 13.17
CA GLU A 88 3.40 2.63 13.18
C GLU A 88 2.79 2.89 11.80
N GLU A 89 3.07 4.03 11.20
CA GLU A 89 2.65 4.42 9.86
C GLU A 89 3.23 3.47 8.80
N LYS A 90 4.53 3.16 8.88
CA LYS A 90 5.18 2.15 8.02
C LYS A 90 4.49 0.80 8.10
N ASN A 91 4.20 0.34 9.31
CA ASN A 91 3.55 -0.94 9.52
C ASN A 91 2.12 -0.93 8.97
N TRP A 92 1.38 0.16 9.21
CA TRP A 92 0.04 0.33 8.68
C TRP A 92 0.03 0.27 7.15
N ILE A 93 0.93 0.99 6.48
CA ILE A 93 1.08 0.95 5.02
C ILE A 93 1.41 -0.47 4.55
N LYS A 94 2.41 -1.12 5.15
CA LYS A 94 2.82 -2.49 4.79
C LYS A 94 1.66 -3.47 4.86
N GLU A 95 0.85 -3.42 5.91
CA GLU A 95 -0.31 -4.30 6.05
C GLU A 95 -1.39 -4.04 4.99
N ARG A 96 -1.56 -2.79 4.54
CA ARG A 96 -2.49 -2.48 3.43
C ARG A 96 -1.98 -2.99 2.10
N ILE A 97 -0.69 -2.79 1.79
CA ILE A 97 -0.07 -3.32 0.58
C ILE A 97 -0.19 -4.84 0.54
N LYS A 98 0.17 -5.52 1.64
CA LYS A 98 0.01 -6.98 1.76
C LYS A 98 -1.42 -7.43 1.46
N SER A 99 -2.41 -6.72 1.99
CA SER A 99 -3.83 -7.04 1.75
C SER A 99 -4.19 -6.93 0.27
N GLU A 100 -3.74 -5.87 -0.42
CA GLU A 100 -3.99 -5.68 -1.84
C GLU A 100 -3.23 -6.70 -2.71
N ILE A 101 -1.96 -6.98 -2.42
CA ILE A 101 -1.18 -8.03 -3.10
C ILE A 101 -1.87 -9.39 -3.01
N LYS A 102 -2.36 -9.75 -1.82
CA LYS A 102 -3.12 -10.99 -1.63
C LYS A 102 -4.38 -11.03 -2.48
N LYS A 103 -5.08 -9.91 -2.65
CA LYS A 103 -6.25 -9.84 -3.54
C LYS A 103 -5.83 -10.04 -5.00
N THR A 104 -4.75 -9.40 -5.45
CA THR A 104 -4.23 -9.53 -6.82
C THR A 104 -3.81 -10.96 -7.13
N ILE A 105 -3.06 -11.61 -6.23
CA ILE A 105 -2.67 -13.02 -6.37
C ILE A 105 -3.91 -13.92 -6.41
N ASN A 106 -4.86 -13.75 -5.49
CA ASN A 106 -6.06 -14.57 -5.48
C ASN A 106 -6.97 -14.33 -6.70
N ALA A 107 -6.95 -13.14 -7.29
CA ALA A 107 -7.66 -12.85 -8.52
C ALA A 107 -7.09 -13.66 -9.70
N THR A 108 -5.77 -13.87 -9.74
CA THR A 108 -5.15 -14.73 -10.78
C THR A 108 -5.49 -16.22 -10.67
N ASN A 109 -5.95 -16.70 -9.50
CA ASN A 109 -6.44 -18.08 -9.35
C ASN A 109 -7.85 -18.31 -9.91
N LYS A 110 -8.62 -17.23 -10.12
CA LYS A 110 -10.03 -17.30 -10.52
C LYS A 110 -10.24 -17.20 -12.02
N ASN A 111 -9.18 -16.97 -12.78
CA ASN A 111 -9.14 -16.97 -14.25
C ASN A 111 -8.57 -18.29 -14.75
#